data_AF-A0AB36ZZ69-F1
#
_entry.id   AF-A0AB36ZZ69-F1
#
_cell.length_a   1.000
_cell.length_b   1.000
_cell.length_c   1.000
_cell.angle_alpha   90.00
_cell.angle_beta   90.00
_cell.angle_gamma   90.00
#
_symmetry.space_group_name_H-M   'P 1'
#
loop_
_entity.id
_entity.type
_entity.pdbx_description
1 polymer ?
#
loop_
_entity_poly.entity_id
_entity_poly.type
_entity_poly.pdbx_seq_one_letter_code
_entity_poly.pdbx_strand_id
1 'polypeptide(L)'
;MYAKEITLNEKLDIAKTSENLDELKTLVDCESMLVRRAIARNKNIDEEIANLLAFDPVLNVSYMASNNPNCTQKRDFSNYSLIGCVVCDKDERELNCVECQNKKIY
;
A
#
# COMPACT_ATOMS: atom_id res chain seq x y z
N MET A 1 -7.62 26.19 -15.72
CA MET A 1 -6.57 25.87 -14.73
C MET A 1 -6.27 24.38 -14.89
N TYR A 2 -5.08 24.01 -15.38
CA TYR A 2 -4.67 22.61 -15.36
C TYR A 2 -4.30 22.28 -13.92
N ALA A 3 -4.98 21.30 -13.32
CA ALA A 3 -4.54 20.75 -12.05
C ALA A 3 -3.12 20.19 -12.26
N LYS A 4 -2.16 20.61 -11.43
CA LYS A 4 -0.82 20.03 -11.46
C LYS A 4 -0.97 18.54 -11.18
N GLU A 5 -0.61 17.72 -12.16
CA GLU A 5 -0.60 16.27 -11.95
C GLU A 5 0.52 15.93 -10.96
N ILE A 6 0.14 15.32 -9.84
CA ILE A 6 1.07 14.88 -8.80
C ILE A 6 1.82 13.66 -9.35
N THR A 7 3.15 13.70 -9.30
CA THR A 7 4.02 12.62 -9.76
C THR A 7 3.89 11.38 -8.88
N LEU A 8 4.34 10.23 -9.38
CA LEU A 8 4.35 8.99 -8.58
C LEU A 8 5.14 9.15 -7.28
N ASN A 9 6.31 9.80 -7.32
CA ASN A 9 7.14 10.00 -6.12
C ASN A 9 6.46 10.90 -5.10
N GLU A 10 5.84 12.01 -5.54
CA GLU A 10 5.06 12.88 -4.64
C GLU A 10 3.88 12.10 -4.01
N LYS A 11 3.18 11.24 -4.78
CA LYS A 11 2.11 10.37 -4.23
C LYS A 11 2.66 9.38 -3.19
N LEU A 12 3.83 8.80 -3.44
CA LEU A 12 4.48 7.87 -2.50
C LEU A 12 4.93 8.58 -1.22
N ASP A 13 5.48 9.78 -1.31
CA ASP A 13 5.84 10.58 -0.15
C ASP A 13 4.62 10.93 0.69
N ILE A 14 3.52 11.38 0.06
CA ILE A 14 2.24 11.63 0.76
C ILE A 14 1.74 10.35 1.43
N ALA A 15 1.61 9.26 0.68
CA ALA A 15 1.12 7.98 1.19
C ALA A 15 1.92 7.48 2.39
N LYS A 16 3.25 7.66 2.37
CA LYS A 16 4.16 7.17 3.40
C LYS A 16 4.18 8.03 4.66
N THR A 17 4.11 9.36 4.50
CA THR A 17 4.47 10.30 5.57
C THR A 17 3.32 11.18 6.04
N SER A 18 2.26 11.32 5.24
CA SER A 18 1.16 12.21 5.60
C SER A 18 0.44 11.71 6.85
N GLU A 19 0.16 12.66 7.74
CA GLU A 19 -0.74 12.51 8.88
C GLU A 19 -2.13 13.05 8.55
N ASN A 20 -2.29 13.66 7.37
CA ASN A 20 -3.55 14.21 6.91
C ASN A 20 -4.37 13.12 6.22
N LEU A 21 -5.43 12.69 6.89
CA LEU A 21 -6.32 11.65 6.41
C LEU A 21 -6.97 12.00 5.06
N ASP A 22 -7.27 13.27 4.80
CA ASP A 22 -7.89 13.68 3.53
C ASP A 22 -6.92 13.50 2.36
N GLU A 23 -5.63 13.80 2.55
CA GLU A 23 -4.60 13.55 1.53
C GLU A 23 -4.49 12.05 1.22
N LEU A 24 -4.49 11.21 2.27
CA LEU A 24 -4.47 9.75 2.12
C LEU A 24 -5.72 9.23 1.40
N LYS A 25 -6.91 9.77 1.72
CA LYS A 25 -8.18 9.41 1.06
C LYS A 25 -8.15 9.69 -0.44
N THR A 26 -7.53 10.79 -0.88
CA THR A 26 -7.42 11.06 -2.33
C THR A 26 -6.56 10.06 -3.09
N LEU A 27 -5.74 9.26 -2.40
CA LEU A 27 -4.80 8.32 -3.00
C LEU A 27 -5.20 6.85 -2.82
N VAL A 28 -6.27 6.54 -2.09
CA VAL A 28 -6.65 5.16 -1.75
C VAL A 28 -6.97 4.31 -2.98
N ASP A 29 -7.56 4.92 -4.01
CA ASP A 29 -7.89 4.28 -5.29
C ASP A 29 -6.81 4.51 -6.36
N CYS A 30 -5.60 4.93 -5.97
CA CYS A 30 -4.52 5.17 -6.92
C CYS A 30 -4.20 3.89 -7.70
N GLU A 31 -4.11 3.98 -9.03
CA GLU A 31 -3.80 2.83 -9.90
C GLU A 31 -2.50 2.11 -9.52
N SER A 32 -1.53 2.86 -8.99
CA SER A 32 -0.26 2.32 -8.53
C SER A 32 -0.43 1.51 -7.24
N MET A 33 -0.21 0.20 -7.34
CA MET A 33 -0.17 -0.68 -6.17
C MET A 33 0.91 -0.29 -5.15
N LEU A 34 1.97 0.41 -5.57
CA LEU A 34 2.99 0.91 -4.64
C LEU A 34 2.44 2.03 -3.75
N VAL A 35 1.62 2.92 -4.30
CA VAL A 35 0.96 3.98 -3.53
C VAL A 35 -0.02 3.36 -2.54
N ARG A 36 -0.90 2.46 -2.99
CA ARG A 36 -1.87 1.79 -2.09
C ARG A 36 -1.18 0.97 -1.00
N ARG A 37 -0.08 0.29 -1.31
CA ARG A 37 0.74 -0.43 -0.31
C ARG A 37 1.39 0.53 0.69
N ALA A 38 1.87 1.69 0.25
CA ALA A 38 2.42 2.70 1.15
C ALA A 38 1.34 3.24 2.12
N ILE A 39 0.12 3.51 1.62
CA ILE A 39 -1.04 3.90 2.44
C ILE A 39 -1.36 2.81 3.47
N ALA A 40 -1.44 1.54 3.05
CA ALA A 40 -1.71 0.41 3.93
C ALA A 40 -0.72 0.29 5.11
N ARG A 41 0.53 0.74 4.91
CA ARG A 41 1.58 0.74 5.95
C ARG A 41 1.61 2.02 6.78
N ASN A 42 0.86 3.05 6.40
CA ASN A 42 0.79 4.30 7.14
C ASN A 42 -0.09 4.11 8.38
N LYS A 43 0.48 4.37 9.56
CA LYS A 43 -0.20 4.24 10.86
C LYS A 43 -1.31 5.26 11.11
N ASN A 44 -1.37 6.31 10.28
CA ASN A 44 -2.31 7.43 10.42
C ASN A 44 -3.58 7.25 9.58
N ILE A 45 -3.70 6.16 8.79
CA ILE A 45 -4.97 5.84 8.13
C ILE A 45 -6.04 5.48 9.16
N ASP A 46 -7.30 5.74 8.86
CA ASP A 46 -8.42 5.32 9.71
C ASP A 46 -8.78 3.84 9.47
N GLU A 47 -9.71 3.35 10.30
CA GLU A 47 -10.25 1.98 10.19
C GLU A 47 -10.90 1.74 8.81
N GLU A 48 -11.55 2.75 8.24
CA GLU A 48 -12.22 2.66 6.94
C GLU A 48 -11.24 2.33 5.82
N ILE A 49 -10.15 3.12 5.71
CA ILE A 49 -9.10 2.88 4.72
C ILE A 49 -8.38 1.56 4.98
N ALA A 50 -8.05 1.25 6.24
CA ALA A 50 -7.37 0.01 6.58
C ALA A 50 -8.18 -1.22 6.17
N ASN A 51 -9.48 -1.22 6.48
CA ASN A 51 -10.39 -2.30 6.14
C ASN A 51 -10.66 -2.40 4.65
N LEU A 52 -10.79 -1.26 3.95
CA LEU A 52 -10.91 -1.25 2.49
C LEU A 52 -9.70 -1.92 1.83
N LEU A 53 -8.49 -1.50 2.22
CA LEU A 53 -7.25 -2.02 1.64
C LEU A 53 -6.96 -3.46 2.06
N ALA A 54 -7.47 -3.94 3.20
CA ALA A 54 -7.36 -5.35 3.59
C ALA A 54 -7.96 -6.30 2.54
N PHE A 55 -8.91 -5.84 1.73
CA PHE A 55 -9.49 -6.58 0.61
C PHE A 55 -9.01 -6.12 -0.77
N ASP A 56 -7.91 -5.36 -0.85
CA ASP A 56 -7.29 -4.97 -2.11
C ASP A 56 -6.99 -6.21 -2.99
N PRO A 57 -7.21 -6.13 -4.32
CA PRO A 57 -6.95 -7.25 -5.22
C PRO A 57 -5.47 -7.64 -5.29
N VAL A 58 -4.54 -6.74 -4.98
CA VAL A 58 -3.11 -7.01 -4.92
C VAL A 58 -2.75 -7.55 -3.54
N LEU A 59 -2.23 -8.77 -3.52
CA LEU A 59 -1.90 -9.49 -2.28
C LEU A 59 -0.94 -8.73 -1.36
N ASN A 60 0.06 -8.03 -1.92
CA ASN A 60 1.02 -7.25 -1.13
C ASN A 60 0.36 -6.06 -0.41
N VAL A 61 -0.67 -5.46 -1.02
CA VAL A 61 -1.40 -4.32 -0.42
C VAL A 61 -2.28 -4.85 0.71
N SER A 62 -3.08 -5.87 0.41
CA SER A 62 -4.01 -6.47 1.37
C SER A 62 -3.36 -7.09 2.58
N TYR A 63 -2.21 -7.77 2.38
CA TYR A 63 -1.42 -8.29 3.49
C TYR A 63 -0.90 -7.16 4.40
N MET A 64 -0.38 -6.08 3.82
CA MET A 64 0.11 -4.94 4.61
C MET A 64 -1.03 -4.24 5.36
N ALA A 65 -2.17 -4.05 4.73
CA ALA A 65 -3.34 -3.42 5.34
C ALA A 65 -3.91 -4.26 6.49
N SER A 66 -3.97 -5.59 6.32
CA SER A 66 -4.43 -6.50 7.37
C SER A 66 -3.53 -6.52 8.61
N ASN A 67 -2.27 -6.08 8.47
CA ASN A 67 -1.32 -5.94 9.57
C ASN A 67 -1.29 -4.51 10.14
N ASN A 68 -2.05 -3.57 9.58
CA ASN A 68 -2.14 -2.21 10.11
C ASN A 68 -2.87 -2.23 11.47
N PRO A 69 -2.40 -1.47 12.48
CA PRO A 69 -3.04 -1.43 13.80
C PRO A 69 -4.50 -0.96 13.77
N ASN A 70 -4.92 -0.22 12.74
CA ASN A 70 -6.28 0.28 12.59
C ASN A 70 -7.19 -0.67 11.80
N CYS A 71 -6.65 -1.78 11.25
CA CYS A 71 -7.48 -2.78 10.56
C CYS A 71 -8.22 -3.65 11.58
N THR A 72 -9.55 -3.68 11.47
CA THR A 72 -10.42 -4.50 12.32
C THR A 72 -10.95 -5.74 11.59
N GLN A 73 -10.84 -5.77 10.27
CA GLN A 73 -11.24 -6.91 9.44
C GLN A 73 -10.15 -7.98 9.36
N LYS A 74 -10.57 -9.24 9.28
CA LYS A 74 -9.68 -10.39 9.09
C LYS A 74 -9.88 -10.96 7.70
N ARG A 75 -8.87 -10.81 6.86
CA ARG A 75 -8.77 -11.55 5.60
C ARG A 75 -8.04 -12.87 5.84
N ASP A 76 -8.60 -13.95 5.30
CA ASP A 76 -7.93 -15.25 5.32
C ASP A 76 -6.83 -15.28 4.25
N PHE A 77 -5.60 -15.54 4.70
CA PHE A 77 -4.42 -15.64 3.85
C PHE A 77 -3.91 -17.08 3.67
N SER A 78 -4.59 -18.10 4.24
CA SER A 78 -4.09 -19.49 4.29
C SER A 78 -3.81 -20.10 2.92
N ASN A 79 -4.52 -19.64 1.90
CA ASN A 79 -4.42 -20.14 0.52
C ASN A 79 -3.40 -19.38 -0.34
N TYR A 80 -2.68 -18.41 0.23
CA TYR A 80 -1.71 -17.60 -0.49
C TYR A 80 -0.27 -17.90 -0.08
N SER A 81 0.66 -17.74 -1.03
CA SER A 81 2.08 -17.77 -0.73
C SER A 81 2.55 -16.41 -0.21
N LEU A 82 2.68 -16.28 1.11
CA LEU A 82 3.11 -15.06 1.79
C LEU A 82 4.64 -14.91 1.82
N ILE A 83 5.28 -14.91 0.65
CA ILE A 83 6.74 -14.75 0.52
C ILE A 83 7.11 -13.65 -0.47
N GLY A 84 8.36 -13.21 -0.41
CA GLY A 84 8.90 -12.22 -1.35
C GLY A 84 8.24 -10.86 -1.16
N CYS A 85 7.67 -10.30 -2.23
CA CYS A 85 7.12 -8.94 -2.22
C CYS A 85 5.92 -8.76 -1.26
N VAL A 86 5.20 -9.84 -0.90
CA VAL A 86 4.06 -9.79 0.01
C VAL A 86 4.48 -9.34 1.41
N VAL A 87 5.58 -9.90 1.90
CA VAL A 87 6.12 -9.66 3.26
C VAL A 87 7.36 -8.76 3.24
N CYS A 88 7.64 -8.12 2.10
CA CYS A 88 8.83 -7.28 1.94
C CYS A 88 8.67 -6.00 2.77
N ASP A 89 9.72 -5.58 3.47
CA ASP A 89 9.71 -4.32 4.23
C ASP A 89 10.26 -3.12 3.47
N LYS A 90 10.82 -3.32 2.27
CA LYS A 90 11.39 -2.23 1.46
C LYS A 90 10.39 -1.11 1.25
N ASP A 91 10.89 0.11 1.38
CA ASP A 91 10.13 1.34 1.14
C ASP A 91 9.69 1.39 -0.32
N GLU A 92 8.42 1.72 -0.53
CA GLU A 92 7.80 1.79 -1.85
C GLU A 92 8.45 2.86 -2.74
N ARG A 93 9.09 3.88 -2.15
CA ARG A 93 9.83 4.94 -2.85
C ARG A 93 11.14 4.46 -3.48
N GLU A 94 11.68 3.36 -2.97
CA GLU A 94 12.94 2.78 -3.44
C GLU A 94 12.72 1.48 -4.24
N LEU A 95 11.46 1.07 -4.39
CA LEU A 95 11.12 -0.24 -4.91
C LEU A 95 11.04 -0.23 -6.45
N ASN A 96 12.05 -0.79 -7.10
CA ASN A 96 11.96 -1.16 -8.51
C ASN A 96 11.54 -2.63 -8.66
N CYS A 97 10.26 -2.89 -8.94
CA CYS A 97 9.72 -4.24 -9.14
C CYS A 97 10.35 -5.00 -10.32
N VAL A 98 10.89 -4.29 -11.32
CA VAL A 98 11.50 -4.88 -12.50
C VAL A 98 12.88 -5.41 -12.17
N GLU A 99 13.65 -4.64 -11.40
CA GLU A 99 15.05 -4.92 -11.06
C GLU A 99 15.22 -5.58 -9.69
N CYS A 100 14.13 -5.83 -8.96
CA CYS A 100 14.20 -6.39 -7.61
C CYS A 100 14.72 -7.83 -7.63
N GLN A 101 15.90 -8.04 -7.04
CA GLN A 101 16.51 -9.37 -6.87
C GLN A 101 15.66 -10.33 -6.00
N ASN A 102 14.72 -9.80 -5.21
CA ASN A 102 13.77 -10.60 -4.42
C ASN A 102 12.51 -11.02 -5.21
N LYS A 103 12.46 -10.73 -6.52
CA LYS A 103 11.42 -11.26 -7.40
C LYS A 103 11.65 -12.76 -7.55
N LYS A 104 11.16 -13.56 -6.58
CA LYS A 104 11.00 -15.00 -6.78
C LYS A 104 10.00 -15.17 -7.92
N ILE A 105 10.54 -15.38 -9.11
CA ILE A 105 9.83 -15.87 -10.29
C ILE A 105 9.35 -17.27 -9.90
N TYR A 106 8.03 -17.48 -9.89
CA TYR A 106 7.45 -18.82 -9.88
C TYR A 106 7.41 -19.33 -11.32
#